data_AF-A0AAN7L816-F1
#
_entry.id   AF-A0AAN7L816-F1
#
_cell.length_a   1.000
_cell.length_b   1.000
_cell.length_c   1.000
_cell.angle_alpha   90.00
_cell.angle_beta   90.00
_cell.angle_gamma   90.00
#
_symmetry.space_group_name_H-M   'P 1'
#
loop_
_entity.id
_entity.type
_entity.pdbx_description
1 polymer ?
#
loop_
_entity_poly.entity_id
_entity_poly.type
_entity_poly.pdbx_seq_one_letter_code
_entity_poly.pdbx_strand_id
1 'polypeptide(L)'
;MVAKRGCGRWPTGFREDDTALLLTVLIHFLPLLSVSAGTVVMDNGIAQFSFSNPGGAVIGIGYAGMENLLEVHNNNDKRGYLDVNWNWPGQNKNLLDNVQGTKFSIIAQTEDNVEISFSRTWDNMSDSSVAPLIIDKRYIMRRDVQGLYSYAIFDHPQGWPGFQLGQARVVYRLNGDRFQLMAISDVRQRFMPTESDRASGKPLAYPEAVLLTSPSNPQFRGEVDDKYQYSSENQDYNLHGWISKDPVVGFWIISPSNEFRTGGPVKQQLTCHVGPTALNMFISAHYAGREIVMGFADGEPWKKVFGPFLVYLNSNPPQGLYSELWQDASRQLLIESRNWPYNFATSDDFPASSQRGTVTGQLLIRDRYVNENDIPAGTAYLGLAAPGDVGSWQTESKGYQFWTRADSSGNFKIENVRVGNYSLYGWVPGTLGDFKHSANVMVTPGGLAELGSLVYEPPRSGPTIWEIGIPDRTAAEFYVPDSSPLLTNKLLRTASNALSLTQSRAQTPFQGVMYDYIRLEGHPDRSS
;
A
#
# COMPACT_ATOMS: atom_id res chain seq x y z
N MET A 1 -71.27 13.51 54.97
CA MET A 1 -72.07 12.39 54.45
C MET A 1 -71.23 11.13 54.57
N VAL A 2 -71.75 10.10 55.24
CA VAL A 2 -71.03 8.93 55.75
C VAL A 2 -70.96 7.82 54.70
N ALA A 3 -69.79 7.20 54.52
CA ALA A 3 -69.51 5.75 54.36
C ALA A 3 -68.03 5.56 53.91
N LYS A 4 -67.10 5.08 54.75
CA LYS A 4 -66.72 3.67 55.05
C LYS A 4 -66.46 2.83 53.77
N ARG A 5 -65.42 1.99 53.63
CA ARG A 5 -64.24 1.55 54.41
C ARG A 5 -63.46 0.58 53.48
N GLY A 6 -62.15 0.40 53.73
CA GLY A 6 -61.34 -0.71 53.18
C GLY A 6 -59.85 -0.36 53.18
N CYS A 7 -59.24 -0.12 54.35
CA CYS A 7 -58.42 -1.07 55.13
C CYS A 7 -57.27 -1.76 54.35
N GLY A 8 -56.04 -1.39 54.71
CA GLY A 8 -54.81 -2.13 54.41
C GLY A 8 -53.57 -1.33 54.83
N ARG A 9 -53.13 -1.49 56.08
CA ARG A 9 -51.92 -0.88 56.68
C ARG A 9 -50.65 -1.63 56.24
N TRP A 10 -49.60 -0.89 55.90
CA TRP A 10 -48.16 -1.24 56.02
C TRP A 10 -47.83 -1.71 57.46
N PRO A 11 -46.76 -2.47 57.80
CA PRO A 11 -45.37 -2.21 57.33
C PRO A 11 -44.35 -3.39 57.34
N THR A 12 -43.09 -3.01 57.03
CA THR A 12 -41.78 -3.61 57.37
C THR A 12 -41.15 -4.65 56.44
N GLY A 13 -39.89 -4.38 56.08
CA GLY A 13 -38.99 -5.33 55.44
C GLY A 13 -37.91 -4.64 54.62
N PHE A 14 -36.84 -4.18 55.27
CA PHE A 14 -35.53 -4.00 54.62
C PHE A 14 -35.14 -5.33 53.95
N ARG A 15 -34.76 -5.29 52.67
CA ARG A 15 -33.86 -6.28 52.08
C ARG A 15 -32.91 -5.57 51.11
N GLU A 16 -31.66 -5.95 51.26
CA GLU A 16 -30.52 -5.69 50.40
C GLU A 16 -30.81 -6.05 48.94
N ASP A 17 -29.95 -5.54 48.06
CA ASP A 17 -29.84 -5.84 46.63
C ASP A 17 -30.66 -4.94 45.71
N ASP A 18 -30.07 -3.80 45.32
CA ASP A 18 -30.11 -3.29 43.92
C ASP A 18 -29.20 -2.04 43.76
N THR A 19 -27.94 -2.17 44.16
CA THR A 19 -26.86 -1.25 43.73
C THR A 19 -25.71 -2.04 43.11
N ALA A 20 -26.00 -2.83 42.08
CA ALA A 20 -24.99 -3.22 41.10
C ALA A 20 -24.96 -2.16 39.99
N LEU A 21 -24.38 -1.00 40.32
CA LEU A 21 -23.90 -0.09 39.29
C LEU A 21 -22.80 -0.85 38.54
N LEU A 22 -23.01 -1.11 37.25
CA LEU A 22 -22.02 -1.60 36.29
C LEU A 22 -20.82 -0.64 36.28
N LEU A 23 -19.87 -0.86 37.20
CA LEU A 23 -18.50 -0.41 37.03
C LEU A 23 -17.85 -1.40 36.07
N THR A 24 -17.96 -1.15 34.77
CA THR A 24 -17.05 -1.77 33.81
C THR A 24 -15.67 -1.23 34.15
N VAL A 25 -14.90 -1.97 34.94
CA VAL A 25 -13.48 -1.72 35.11
C VAL A 25 -12.89 -1.89 33.71
N LEU A 26 -12.61 -0.77 33.04
CA LEU A 26 -11.69 -0.76 31.91
C LEU A 26 -10.33 -1.17 32.48
N ILE A 27 -10.05 -2.48 32.47
CA ILE A 27 -8.73 -3.00 32.70
C ILE A 27 -7.92 -2.54 31.48
N HIS A 28 -7.22 -1.41 31.63
CA HIS A 28 -6.28 -0.95 30.62
C HIS A 28 -5.06 -1.85 30.73
N PHE A 29 -4.78 -2.61 29.68
CA PHE A 29 -3.62 -3.51 29.64
C PHE A 29 -2.40 -2.76 29.15
N LEU A 30 -1.36 -2.73 29.98
CA LEU A 30 -0.06 -2.18 29.59
C LEU A 30 0.59 -3.08 28.53
N PRO A 31 1.25 -2.51 27.49
CA PRO A 31 2.10 -3.30 26.61
C PRO A 31 3.21 -3.99 27.43
N LEU A 32 3.20 -5.31 27.42
CA LEU A 32 4.20 -6.20 27.98
C LEU A 32 5.22 -6.56 26.91
N LEU A 33 6.50 -6.60 27.31
CA LEU A 33 7.60 -7.05 26.49
C LEU A 33 8.33 -8.18 27.22
N SER A 34 8.42 -9.35 26.59
CA SER A 34 9.19 -10.49 27.07
C SER A 34 10.32 -10.81 26.09
N VAL A 35 11.54 -10.95 26.60
CA VAL A 35 12.74 -11.24 25.79
C VAL A 35 13.36 -12.52 26.30
N SER A 36 13.50 -13.51 25.43
CA SER A 36 14.15 -14.79 25.72
C SER A 36 15.16 -15.14 24.63
N ALA A 37 15.94 -16.21 24.87
CA ALA A 37 16.83 -16.76 23.86
C ALA A 37 16.00 -17.26 22.67
N GLY A 38 16.21 -16.68 21.49
CA GLY A 38 15.53 -17.07 20.26
C GLY A 38 14.18 -16.41 19.99
N THR A 39 13.55 -15.77 20.99
CA THR A 39 12.21 -15.16 20.84
C THR A 39 12.07 -13.82 21.57
N VAL A 40 11.31 -12.89 20.98
CA VAL A 40 10.77 -11.69 21.64
C VAL A 40 9.26 -11.71 21.51
N VAL A 41 8.53 -11.34 22.56
CA VAL A 41 7.05 -11.27 22.55
C VAL A 41 6.62 -9.89 23.00
N MET A 42 5.76 -9.25 22.22
CA MET A 42 5.02 -8.05 22.60
C MET A 42 3.53 -8.40 22.77
N ASP A 43 2.91 -7.95 23.85
CA ASP A 43 1.51 -8.22 24.16
C ASP A 43 0.86 -7.00 24.82
N ASN A 44 -0.22 -6.46 24.25
CA ASN A 44 -0.95 -5.33 24.84
C ASN A 44 -2.31 -5.72 25.45
N GLY A 45 -2.51 -7.01 25.75
CA GLY A 45 -3.76 -7.57 26.25
C GLY A 45 -4.86 -7.74 25.19
N ILE A 46 -4.63 -7.23 23.97
CA ILE A 46 -5.57 -7.33 22.85
C ILE A 46 -4.99 -8.24 21.76
N ALA A 47 -3.74 -8.00 21.39
CA ALA A 47 -3.00 -8.79 20.40
C ALA A 47 -1.59 -9.10 20.91
N GLN A 48 -1.13 -10.31 20.57
CA GLN A 48 0.21 -10.76 20.90
C GLN A 48 1.02 -10.98 19.61
N PHE A 49 2.23 -10.45 19.55
CA PHE A 49 3.15 -10.64 18.44
C PHE A 49 4.46 -11.25 18.93
N SER A 50 4.86 -12.35 18.33
CA SER A 50 6.12 -13.04 18.60
C SER A 50 7.09 -12.88 17.45
N PHE A 51 8.36 -12.65 17.77
CA PHE A 51 9.44 -12.42 16.81
C PHE A 51 10.61 -13.38 17.05
N SER A 52 11.29 -13.79 15.98
CA SER A 52 12.59 -14.46 16.12
C SER A 52 13.64 -13.49 16.69
N ASN A 53 14.54 -13.97 17.53
CA ASN A 53 15.59 -13.16 18.17
C ASN A 53 16.99 -13.72 17.86
N PRO A 54 17.91 -12.97 17.24
CA PRO A 54 17.79 -11.57 16.79
C PRO A 54 17.22 -11.40 15.38
N GLY A 55 16.69 -12.47 14.78
CA GLY A 55 16.29 -12.48 13.36
C GLY A 55 15.21 -11.47 12.99
N GLY A 56 14.28 -11.15 13.89
CA GLY A 56 13.22 -10.15 13.69
C GLY A 56 12.15 -10.53 12.66
N ALA A 57 11.98 -11.81 12.36
CA ALA A 57 10.83 -12.31 11.62
C ALA A 57 9.63 -12.42 12.57
N VAL A 58 8.43 -12.08 12.13
CA VAL A 58 7.20 -12.33 12.90
C VAL A 58 6.87 -13.81 12.79
N ILE A 59 7.01 -14.52 13.91
CA ILE A 59 6.86 -15.99 13.96
C ILE A 59 5.48 -16.40 14.50
N GLY A 60 4.77 -15.49 15.17
CA GLY A 60 3.42 -15.73 15.64
C GLY A 60 2.61 -14.47 15.89
N ILE A 61 1.30 -14.56 15.66
CA ILE A 61 0.32 -13.52 15.95
C ILE A 61 -0.86 -14.16 16.68
N GLY A 62 -1.00 -13.90 17.97
CA GLY A 62 -2.13 -14.36 18.78
C GLY A 62 -3.22 -13.29 18.83
N TYR A 63 -4.45 -13.65 18.46
CA TYR A 63 -5.58 -12.72 18.43
C TYR A 63 -6.94 -13.45 18.43
N ALA A 64 -7.93 -12.89 19.15
CA ALA A 64 -9.32 -13.36 19.17
C ALA A 64 -9.48 -14.89 19.37
N GLY A 65 -8.69 -15.47 20.29
CA GLY A 65 -8.72 -16.90 20.62
C GLY A 65 -7.95 -17.79 19.64
N MET A 66 -7.37 -17.25 18.57
CA MET A 66 -6.40 -17.98 17.74
C MET A 66 -5.00 -17.85 18.35
N GLU A 67 -4.34 -18.98 18.59
CA GLU A 67 -2.96 -19.01 19.08
C GLU A 67 -1.98 -18.40 18.06
N ASN A 68 -2.20 -18.66 16.77
CA ASN A 68 -1.37 -18.10 15.70
C ASN A 68 -2.16 -17.91 14.41
N LEU A 69 -2.19 -16.68 13.88
CA LEU A 69 -2.77 -16.36 12.58
C LEU A 69 -1.87 -16.76 11.40
N LEU A 70 -0.58 -17.01 11.64
CA LEU A 70 0.42 -17.30 10.61
C LEU A 70 0.46 -18.79 10.23
N GLU A 71 1.01 -19.09 9.05
CA GLU A 71 1.21 -20.45 8.56
C GLU A 71 2.30 -21.18 9.37
N VAL A 72 1.88 -21.99 10.34
CA VAL A 72 2.80 -22.65 11.29
C VAL A 72 3.61 -23.78 10.66
N HIS A 73 3.17 -24.32 9.52
CA HIS A 73 3.94 -25.33 8.78
C HIS A 73 5.16 -24.73 8.07
N ASN A 74 5.19 -23.41 7.88
CA ASN A 74 6.37 -22.72 7.39
C ASN A 74 7.42 -22.56 8.49
N ASN A 75 8.68 -22.59 8.09
CA ASN A 75 9.80 -22.16 8.93
C ASN A 75 9.55 -20.74 9.45
N ASN A 76 10.06 -20.45 10.65
CA ASN A 76 9.89 -19.17 11.33
C ASN A 76 10.23 -17.95 10.45
N ASP A 77 11.28 -18.03 9.63
CA ASP A 77 11.72 -16.97 8.72
C ASP A 77 10.88 -16.86 7.43
N LYS A 78 9.86 -17.69 7.27
CA LYS A 78 8.94 -17.74 6.11
C LYS A 78 7.48 -17.46 6.48
N ARG A 79 7.23 -16.97 7.69
CA ARG A 79 5.89 -16.60 8.17
C ARG A 79 5.60 -15.12 7.95
N GLY A 80 6.09 -14.25 8.82
CA GLY A 80 6.12 -12.79 8.60
C GLY A 80 7.55 -12.31 8.44
N TYR A 81 7.93 -11.80 7.27
CA TYR A 81 9.33 -11.46 6.98
C TYR A 81 9.47 -10.27 6.03
N LEU A 82 10.67 -9.69 6.01
CA LEU A 82 11.08 -8.67 5.05
C LEU A 82 12.10 -9.30 4.12
N ASP A 83 11.89 -9.19 2.81
CA ASP A 83 12.84 -9.64 1.80
C ASP A 83 13.25 -8.51 0.86
N VAL A 84 14.44 -8.66 0.28
CA VAL A 84 14.89 -7.82 -0.83
C VAL A 84 15.39 -8.67 -1.98
N ASN A 85 15.09 -8.23 -3.20
CA ASN A 85 15.70 -8.77 -4.41
C ASN A 85 16.70 -7.77 -4.96
N TRP A 86 17.93 -8.22 -5.20
CA TRP A 86 19.02 -7.35 -5.57
C TRP A 86 20.04 -8.01 -6.51
N ASN A 87 20.94 -7.21 -7.06
CA ASN A 87 22.03 -7.66 -7.93
C ASN A 87 23.30 -6.84 -7.69
N TRP A 88 24.46 -7.46 -7.93
CA TRP A 88 25.67 -6.70 -8.20
C TRP A 88 25.54 -5.93 -9.52
N PRO A 89 26.22 -4.78 -9.68
CA PRO A 89 26.18 -4.01 -10.92
C PRO A 89 26.55 -4.87 -12.13
N GLY A 90 25.76 -4.78 -13.20
CA GLY A 90 25.95 -5.54 -14.43
C GLY A 90 25.53 -7.02 -14.37
N GLN A 91 25.01 -7.51 -13.23
CA GLN A 91 24.48 -8.86 -13.11
C GLN A 91 22.95 -8.88 -13.17
N ASN A 92 22.38 -10.05 -13.49
CA ASN A 92 20.93 -10.29 -13.48
C ASN A 92 20.60 -11.64 -12.83
N LYS A 93 21.18 -11.88 -11.65
CA LYS A 93 20.99 -13.11 -10.87
C LYS A 93 19.72 -13.10 -10.03
N ASN A 94 19.17 -11.92 -9.75
CA ASN A 94 18.00 -11.70 -8.89
C ASN A 94 18.18 -12.36 -7.51
N LEU A 95 19.27 -12.01 -6.82
CA LEU A 95 19.61 -12.54 -5.51
C LEU A 95 18.52 -12.20 -4.51
N LEU A 96 18.07 -13.20 -3.76
CA LEU A 96 17.05 -13.04 -2.72
C LEU A 96 17.73 -13.03 -1.35
N ASP A 97 17.54 -11.95 -0.62
CA ASP A 97 17.98 -11.79 0.76
C ASP A 97 16.75 -11.82 1.68
N ASN A 98 16.60 -12.90 2.45
CA ASN A 98 15.61 -12.96 3.53
C ASN A 98 16.21 -12.28 4.76
N VAL A 99 15.85 -11.01 4.99
CA VAL A 99 16.58 -10.15 5.91
C VAL A 99 16.43 -10.63 7.36
N GLN A 100 17.47 -11.30 7.86
CA GLN A 100 17.62 -11.70 9.25
C GLN A 100 18.46 -10.69 10.01
N GLY A 101 17.92 -10.15 11.11
CA GLY A 101 18.67 -9.31 12.04
C GLY A 101 19.77 -10.11 12.74
N THR A 102 20.87 -9.44 13.07
CA THR A 102 21.97 -9.99 13.88
C THR A 102 22.04 -9.33 15.26
N LYS A 103 21.29 -8.25 15.48
CA LYS A 103 21.18 -7.53 16.74
C LYS A 103 19.74 -7.17 17.05
N PHE A 104 19.32 -7.44 18.28
CA PHE A 104 18.06 -6.96 18.86
C PHE A 104 18.31 -5.77 19.77
N SER A 105 17.39 -4.81 19.84
CA SER A 105 17.44 -3.70 20.79
C SER A 105 16.04 -3.24 21.18
N ILE A 106 15.87 -2.87 22.44
CA ILE A 106 14.68 -2.16 22.93
C ILE A 106 14.96 -0.67 22.74
N ILE A 107 14.10 0.01 22.00
CA ILE A 107 14.30 1.41 21.60
C ILE A 107 13.52 2.32 22.54
N ALA A 108 12.27 1.97 22.80
CA ALA A 108 11.43 2.64 23.77
C ALA A 108 10.58 1.60 24.49
N GLN A 109 10.40 1.80 25.80
CA GLN A 109 9.46 1.03 26.60
C GLN A 109 8.82 1.97 27.60
N THR A 110 7.59 2.34 27.29
CA THR A 110 6.75 3.22 28.09
C THR A 110 5.43 2.55 28.37
N GLU A 111 4.64 3.16 29.22
CA GLU A 111 3.29 2.72 29.55
C GLU A 111 2.35 2.62 28.33
N ASP A 112 2.55 3.45 27.30
CA ASP A 112 1.67 3.52 26.13
C ASP A 112 2.29 2.93 24.85
N ASN A 113 3.60 2.69 24.87
CA ASN A 113 4.37 2.42 23.65
C ASN A 113 5.60 1.56 23.94
N VAL A 114 5.74 0.46 23.20
CA VAL A 114 6.94 -0.35 23.12
C VAL A 114 7.44 -0.33 21.69
N GLU A 115 8.69 0.09 21.49
CA GLU A 115 9.39 0.05 20.21
C GLU A 115 10.62 -0.86 20.32
N ILE A 116 10.74 -1.81 19.38
CA ILE A 116 11.88 -2.72 19.29
C ILE A 116 12.51 -2.68 17.90
N SER A 117 13.80 -3.03 17.84
CA SER A 117 14.64 -3.05 16.65
C SER A 117 15.28 -4.42 16.44
N PHE A 118 15.33 -4.84 15.18
CA PHE A 118 16.13 -5.96 14.70
C PHE A 118 16.97 -5.50 13.51
N SER A 119 18.25 -5.27 13.75
CA SER A 119 19.17 -4.69 12.77
C SER A 119 20.20 -5.69 12.26
N ARG A 120 20.63 -5.54 11.01
CA ARG A 120 21.80 -6.21 10.42
C ARG A 120 22.64 -5.19 9.66
N THR A 121 23.96 -5.29 9.84
CA THR A 121 24.98 -4.57 9.07
C THR A 121 25.67 -5.58 8.16
N TRP A 122 25.74 -5.30 6.86
CA TRP A 122 26.51 -6.10 5.92
C TRP A 122 28.02 -5.96 6.15
N ASP A 123 28.78 -7.02 5.86
CA ASP A 123 30.23 -7.01 5.81
C ASP A 123 30.77 -7.88 4.65
N ASN A 124 32.07 -7.77 4.35
CA ASN A 124 32.71 -8.51 3.25
C ASN A 124 32.74 -10.04 3.44
N MET A 125 32.41 -10.54 4.64
CA MET A 125 32.37 -11.97 4.95
C MET A 125 30.94 -12.52 4.93
N SER A 126 29.95 -11.64 4.70
CA SER A 126 28.54 -12.00 4.64
C SER A 126 28.28 -12.97 3.49
N ASP A 127 27.24 -13.79 3.65
CA ASP A 127 26.79 -14.68 2.58
C ASP A 127 26.59 -13.89 1.28
N SER A 128 26.99 -14.47 0.16
CA SER A 128 26.94 -13.84 -1.17
C SER A 128 25.54 -13.37 -1.61
N SER A 129 24.48 -13.83 -0.93
CA SER A 129 23.08 -13.44 -1.13
C SER A 129 22.65 -12.22 -0.30
N VAL A 130 23.47 -11.72 0.63
CA VAL A 130 23.14 -10.58 1.50
C VAL A 130 23.43 -9.26 0.79
N ALA A 131 22.43 -8.40 0.69
CA ALA A 131 22.57 -7.08 0.08
C ALA A 131 23.53 -6.20 0.91
N PRO A 132 24.36 -5.34 0.27
CA PRO A 132 25.28 -4.44 0.96
C PRO A 132 24.54 -3.27 1.59
N LEU A 133 23.71 -3.55 2.60
CA LEU A 133 22.89 -2.59 3.32
C LEU A 133 23.01 -2.78 4.83
N ILE A 134 22.86 -1.69 5.56
CA ILE A 134 22.39 -1.74 6.95
C ILE A 134 20.86 -1.69 6.89
N ILE A 135 20.22 -2.70 7.47
CA ILE A 135 18.76 -2.79 7.53
C ILE A 135 18.34 -2.89 8.99
N ASP A 136 17.52 -1.94 9.43
CA ASP A 136 16.91 -1.92 10.76
C ASP A 136 15.39 -2.08 10.63
N LYS A 137 14.87 -3.21 11.11
CA LYS A 137 13.43 -3.50 11.16
C LYS A 137 12.89 -3.07 12.52
N ARG A 138 11.87 -2.24 12.50
CA ARG A 138 11.28 -1.64 13.69
C ARG A 138 9.83 -2.05 13.84
N TYR A 139 9.46 -2.42 15.05
CA TYR A 139 8.10 -2.78 15.41
C TYR A 139 7.66 -1.96 16.61
N ILE A 140 6.47 -1.38 16.53
CA ILE A 140 5.89 -0.56 17.60
C ILE A 140 4.54 -1.15 18.00
N MET A 141 4.42 -1.56 19.26
CA MET A 141 3.16 -1.95 19.88
C MET A 141 2.69 -0.83 20.80
N ARG A 142 1.43 -0.43 20.61
CA ARG A 142 0.80 0.63 21.40
C ARG A 142 -0.31 0.05 22.28
N ARG A 143 -0.54 0.71 23.41
CA ARG A 143 -1.71 0.48 24.25
C ARG A 143 -3.00 0.72 23.44
N ASP A 144 -4.01 -0.10 23.67
CA ASP A 144 -5.36 0.02 23.09
C ASP A 144 -5.44 -0.04 21.54
N VAL A 145 -4.37 -0.46 20.86
CA VAL A 145 -4.35 -0.65 19.40
C VAL A 145 -4.49 -2.14 19.08
N GLN A 146 -5.43 -2.50 18.22
CA GLN A 146 -5.64 -3.89 17.77
C GLN A 146 -4.64 -4.26 16.66
N GLY A 147 -3.34 -4.20 16.95
CA GLY A 147 -2.35 -4.40 15.90
C GLY A 147 -0.92 -4.04 16.26
N LEU A 148 -0.09 -4.01 15.23
CA LEU A 148 1.33 -3.73 15.31
C LEU A 148 1.76 -2.79 14.19
N TYR A 149 2.41 -1.69 14.55
CA TYR A 149 3.05 -0.83 13.57
C TYR A 149 4.42 -1.39 13.19
N SER A 150 4.78 -1.27 11.93
CA SER A 150 6.08 -1.72 11.41
C SER A 150 6.65 -0.72 10.41
N TYR A 151 7.97 -0.55 10.46
CA TYR A 151 8.73 0.21 9.48
C TYR A 151 10.15 -0.33 9.36
N ALA A 152 10.84 0.02 8.28
CA ALA A 152 12.23 -0.37 8.08
C ALA A 152 13.07 0.83 7.65
N ILE A 153 14.31 0.90 8.15
CA ILE A 153 15.31 1.88 7.75
C ILE A 153 16.38 1.15 6.96
N PHE A 154 16.56 1.53 5.70
CA PHE A 154 17.65 1.03 4.87
C PHE A 154 18.69 2.13 4.77
N ASP A 155 19.96 1.77 5.00
CA ASP A 155 21.10 2.67 4.94
C ASP A 155 22.22 1.99 4.13
N HIS A 156 22.70 2.69 3.11
CA HIS A 156 23.85 2.37 2.31
C HIS A 156 24.93 3.43 2.61
N PRO A 157 25.89 3.14 3.51
CA PRO A 157 26.91 4.10 3.91
C PRO A 157 27.86 4.51 2.77
N GLN A 158 28.46 5.68 2.92
CA GLN A 158 29.51 6.12 2.02
C GLN A 158 30.69 5.13 2.00
N GLY A 159 31.21 4.85 0.80
CA GLY A 159 32.33 3.93 0.58
C GLY A 159 31.96 2.44 0.46
N TRP A 160 30.68 2.09 0.60
CA TRP A 160 30.20 0.72 0.38
C TRP A 160 30.04 0.38 -1.12
N PRO A 161 30.11 -0.91 -1.51
CA PRO A 161 30.09 -1.28 -2.92
C PRO A 161 28.73 -1.02 -3.56
N GLY A 162 28.74 -0.59 -4.81
CA GLY A 162 27.53 -0.36 -5.58
C GLY A 162 26.72 -1.65 -5.77
N PHE A 163 25.41 -1.51 -5.87
CA PHE A 163 24.47 -2.61 -6.10
C PHE A 163 23.16 -2.12 -6.71
N GLN A 164 22.28 -3.03 -7.09
CA GLN A 164 20.95 -2.73 -7.64
C GLN A 164 19.88 -3.39 -6.80
N LEU A 165 18.94 -2.60 -6.29
CA LEU A 165 17.80 -3.05 -5.50
C LEU A 165 16.54 -3.05 -6.37
N GLY A 166 16.10 -4.25 -6.77
CA GLY A 166 14.96 -4.43 -7.68
C GLY A 166 13.62 -4.61 -6.97
N GLN A 167 13.64 -5.06 -5.72
CA GLN A 167 12.44 -5.23 -4.89
C GLN A 167 12.79 -5.12 -3.40
N ALA A 168 11.88 -4.55 -2.62
CA ALA A 168 11.82 -4.67 -1.17
C ALA A 168 10.37 -4.73 -0.74
N ARG A 169 10.03 -5.62 0.19
CA ARG A 169 8.67 -5.80 0.68
C ARG A 169 8.63 -6.50 2.03
N VAL A 170 7.50 -6.34 2.71
CA VAL A 170 7.11 -7.20 3.84
C VAL A 170 6.07 -8.21 3.36
N VAL A 171 6.16 -9.43 3.87
CA VAL A 171 5.29 -10.55 3.52
C VAL A 171 4.75 -11.18 4.79
N TYR A 172 3.44 -11.42 4.84
CA TYR A 172 2.80 -12.24 5.86
C TYR A 172 2.10 -13.43 5.18
N ARG A 173 2.53 -14.64 5.56
CA ARG A 173 1.90 -15.91 5.19
C ARG A 173 0.95 -16.32 6.32
N LEU A 174 -0.35 -16.16 6.09
CA LEU A 174 -1.39 -16.51 7.05
C LEU A 174 -1.70 -18.01 6.97
N ASN A 175 -2.36 -18.54 7.99
CA ASN A 175 -2.75 -19.94 8.05
C ASN A 175 -3.71 -20.31 6.90
N GLY A 176 -3.26 -21.20 6.01
CA GLY A 176 -3.97 -21.60 4.80
C GLY A 176 -5.31 -22.30 5.03
N ASP A 177 -5.46 -23.01 6.15
CA ASP A 177 -6.70 -23.70 6.51
C ASP A 177 -7.77 -22.73 7.01
N ARG A 178 -7.34 -21.57 7.53
CA ARG A 178 -8.20 -20.63 8.24
C ARG A 178 -8.57 -19.43 7.39
N PHE A 179 -7.63 -18.85 6.66
CA PHE A 179 -7.82 -17.60 5.89
C PHE A 179 -8.13 -17.91 4.41
N GLN A 180 -9.35 -17.63 4.00
CA GLN A 180 -9.88 -18.09 2.71
C GLN A 180 -10.47 -16.96 1.86
N LEU A 181 -10.83 -15.84 2.48
CA LEU A 181 -11.46 -14.70 1.84
C LEU A 181 -10.44 -13.55 1.75
N MET A 182 -10.15 -13.09 0.55
CA MET A 182 -9.29 -11.94 0.30
C MET A 182 -10.14 -10.70 0.03
N ALA A 183 -9.69 -9.55 0.52
CA ALA A 183 -10.27 -8.25 0.21
C ALA A 183 -9.16 -7.21 -0.04
N ILE A 184 -9.19 -6.56 -1.21
CA ILE A 184 -8.19 -5.56 -1.64
C ILE A 184 -8.82 -4.24 -2.11
N SER A 185 -10.16 -4.19 -2.17
CA SER A 185 -10.97 -2.98 -2.37
C SER A 185 -12.44 -3.29 -2.08
N ASP A 186 -13.32 -2.29 -2.13
CA ASP A 186 -14.77 -2.46 -1.97
C ASP A 186 -15.39 -3.41 -3.01
N VAL A 187 -14.79 -3.49 -4.20
CA VAL A 187 -15.32 -4.25 -5.35
C VAL A 187 -14.51 -5.50 -5.69
N ARG A 188 -13.32 -5.69 -5.09
CA ARG A 188 -12.46 -6.86 -5.31
C ARG A 188 -12.27 -7.61 -4.00
N GLN A 189 -13.28 -8.40 -3.67
CA GLN A 189 -13.28 -9.32 -2.54
C GLN A 189 -13.79 -10.68 -3.02
N ARG A 190 -13.10 -11.76 -2.65
CA ARG A 190 -13.50 -13.11 -3.06
C ARG A 190 -12.90 -14.19 -2.19
N PHE A 191 -13.55 -15.35 -2.18
CA PHE A 191 -12.86 -16.56 -1.77
C PHE A 191 -11.77 -16.88 -2.78
N MET A 192 -10.63 -17.32 -2.27
CA MET A 192 -9.44 -17.63 -3.06
C MET A 192 -9.23 -19.15 -3.12
N PRO A 193 -8.67 -19.68 -4.22
CA PRO A 193 -8.22 -21.06 -4.26
C PRO A 193 -7.07 -21.28 -3.26
N THR A 194 -6.89 -22.51 -2.81
CA THR A 194 -5.77 -22.87 -1.93
C THR A 194 -4.46 -23.00 -2.71
N GLU A 195 -3.32 -23.01 -2.02
CA GLU A 195 -2.02 -23.33 -2.66
C GLU A 195 -2.02 -24.72 -3.30
N SER A 196 -2.71 -25.70 -2.70
CA SER A 196 -2.83 -27.05 -3.26
C SER A 196 -3.66 -27.08 -4.56
N ASP A 197 -4.76 -26.32 -4.60
CA ASP A 197 -5.58 -26.17 -5.81
C ASP A 197 -4.77 -25.58 -6.95
N ARG A 198 -3.94 -24.58 -6.65
CA ARG A 198 -3.06 -23.95 -7.63
C ARG A 198 -1.91 -24.89 -8.03
N ALA A 199 -1.29 -25.59 -7.09
CA ALA A 199 -0.18 -26.50 -7.37
C ALA A 199 -0.58 -27.71 -8.23
N SER A 200 -1.81 -28.19 -8.07
CA SER A 200 -2.39 -29.27 -8.89
C SER A 200 -3.04 -28.78 -10.20
N GLY A 201 -3.13 -27.46 -10.39
CA GLY A 201 -3.64 -26.83 -11.59
C GLY A 201 -2.70 -26.99 -12.79
N LYS A 202 -3.15 -26.48 -13.94
CA LYS A 202 -2.38 -26.48 -15.19
C LYS A 202 -1.77 -25.10 -15.43
N PRO A 203 -0.44 -24.92 -15.31
CA PRO A 203 0.24 -23.72 -15.78
C PRO A 203 -0.09 -23.44 -17.25
N LEU A 204 -0.34 -22.17 -17.57
CA LEU A 204 -0.60 -21.71 -18.93
C LEU A 204 0.70 -21.18 -19.56
N ALA A 205 0.60 -20.20 -20.45
CA ALA A 205 1.76 -19.65 -21.16
C ALA A 205 2.81 -19.02 -20.23
N TYR A 206 2.37 -18.48 -19.10
CA TYR A 206 3.24 -17.92 -18.05
C TYR A 206 3.03 -18.71 -16.75
N PRO A 207 4.09 -18.97 -15.97
CA PRO A 207 4.01 -19.78 -14.75
C PRO A 207 3.14 -19.14 -13.65
N GLU A 208 2.96 -17.82 -13.70
CA GLU A 208 2.05 -17.08 -12.83
C GLU A 208 0.57 -17.40 -13.10
N ALA A 209 0.20 -17.68 -14.35
CA ALA A 209 -1.17 -17.96 -14.75
C ALA A 209 -1.47 -19.46 -14.71
N VAL A 210 -2.34 -19.88 -13.80
CA VAL A 210 -2.67 -21.30 -13.59
C VAL A 210 -4.16 -21.53 -13.72
N LEU A 211 -4.53 -22.43 -14.64
CA LEU A 211 -5.91 -22.91 -14.80
C LEU A 211 -6.23 -23.95 -13.71
N LEU A 212 -7.29 -23.69 -12.96
CA LEU A 212 -7.77 -24.56 -11.90
C LEU A 212 -8.65 -25.68 -12.47
N THR A 213 -8.10 -26.88 -12.59
CA THR A 213 -8.76 -28.03 -13.24
C THR A 213 -9.61 -28.85 -12.26
N SER A 214 -9.11 -29.09 -11.05
CA SER A 214 -9.76 -29.89 -10.02
C SER A 214 -9.63 -29.27 -8.62
N PRO A 215 -10.08 -28.01 -8.42
CA PRO A 215 -9.96 -27.35 -7.12
C PRO A 215 -10.88 -27.98 -6.06
N SER A 216 -10.44 -27.88 -4.81
CA SER A 216 -11.15 -28.26 -3.59
C SER A 216 -12.52 -27.60 -3.47
N ASN A 217 -12.63 -26.32 -3.86
CA ASN A 217 -13.91 -25.65 -4.08
C ASN A 217 -14.29 -25.73 -5.57
N PRO A 218 -15.34 -26.50 -5.95
CA PRO A 218 -15.73 -26.67 -7.35
C PRO A 218 -16.11 -25.38 -8.07
N GLN A 219 -16.45 -24.31 -7.35
CA GLN A 219 -16.77 -23.01 -7.94
C GLN A 219 -15.59 -22.40 -8.70
N PHE A 220 -14.35 -22.72 -8.32
CA PHE A 220 -13.15 -22.21 -8.99
C PHE A 220 -12.76 -23.02 -10.23
N ARG A 221 -13.43 -24.13 -10.52
CA ARG A 221 -13.09 -24.97 -11.68
C ARG A 221 -13.22 -24.16 -12.97
N GLY A 222 -12.18 -24.19 -13.80
CA GLY A 222 -12.10 -23.46 -15.07
C GLY A 222 -11.66 -22.01 -14.93
N GLU A 223 -11.40 -21.52 -13.72
CA GLU A 223 -10.83 -20.18 -13.52
C GLU A 223 -9.30 -20.20 -13.66
N VAL A 224 -8.74 -19.07 -14.10
CA VAL A 224 -7.30 -18.82 -14.12
C VAL A 224 -6.94 -17.94 -12.93
N ASP A 225 -6.15 -18.48 -12.01
CA ASP A 225 -5.50 -17.71 -10.95
C ASP A 225 -4.19 -17.12 -11.47
N ASP A 226 -4.00 -15.82 -11.24
CA ASP A 226 -2.76 -15.10 -11.48
C ASP A 226 -2.59 -14.02 -10.41
N LYS A 227 -1.43 -13.99 -9.75
CA LYS A 227 -1.12 -13.02 -8.68
C LYS A 227 -1.29 -11.56 -9.14
N TYR A 228 -1.07 -11.26 -10.43
CA TYR A 228 -1.20 -9.90 -10.97
C TYR A 228 -2.66 -9.43 -11.05
N GLN A 229 -3.63 -10.36 -10.98
CA GLN A 229 -5.06 -10.04 -10.84
C GLN A 229 -5.43 -9.46 -9.49
N TYR A 230 -4.47 -9.34 -8.57
CA TYR A 230 -4.63 -8.77 -7.23
C TYR A 230 -3.72 -7.56 -7.03
N SER A 231 -3.22 -6.94 -8.09
CA SER A 231 -2.50 -5.67 -8.00
C SER A 231 -3.45 -4.49 -7.76
N SER A 232 -2.95 -3.45 -7.10
CA SER A 232 -3.60 -2.14 -6.95
C SER A 232 -2.63 -1.02 -7.30
N GLU A 233 -3.15 0.12 -7.76
CA GLU A 233 -2.36 1.35 -7.92
C GLU A 233 -1.89 1.86 -6.57
N ASN A 234 -0.73 2.53 -6.51
CA ASN A 234 -0.19 3.08 -5.27
C ASN A 234 -1.20 3.98 -4.54
N GLN A 235 -1.97 4.79 -5.27
CA GLN A 235 -3.01 5.67 -4.68
C GLN A 235 -4.10 4.89 -3.91
N ASP A 236 -4.38 3.65 -4.33
CA ASP A 236 -5.40 2.76 -3.75
C ASP A 236 -4.79 1.65 -2.88
N TYR A 237 -3.46 1.60 -2.77
CA TYR A 237 -2.71 0.63 -1.95
C TYR A 237 -2.65 1.10 -0.50
N ASN A 238 -3.80 1.27 0.14
CA ASN A 238 -3.90 1.78 1.51
C ASN A 238 -4.50 0.77 2.49
N LEU A 239 -5.31 -0.17 2.01
CA LEU A 239 -5.94 -1.22 2.80
C LEU A 239 -6.14 -2.48 1.98
N HIS A 240 -5.62 -3.61 2.48
CA HIS A 240 -5.86 -4.93 1.91
C HIS A 240 -5.56 -6.03 2.93
N GLY A 241 -6.11 -7.22 2.72
CA GLY A 241 -5.93 -8.29 3.67
C GLY A 241 -6.74 -9.55 3.40
N TRP A 242 -6.92 -10.31 4.46
CA TRP A 242 -7.57 -11.62 4.47
C TRP A 242 -8.49 -11.78 5.67
N ILE A 243 -9.54 -12.57 5.48
CA ILE A 243 -10.51 -12.91 6.50
C ILE A 243 -10.50 -14.43 6.71
N SER A 244 -10.42 -14.82 7.98
CA SER A 244 -10.68 -16.18 8.44
C SER A 244 -12.16 -16.36 8.75
N LYS A 245 -12.66 -17.58 8.50
CA LYS A 245 -14.06 -17.95 8.73
C LYS A 245 -14.31 -18.49 10.14
N ASP A 246 -13.33 -19.15 10.74
CA ASP A 246 -13.50 -19.78 12.05
C ASP A 246 -12.17 -19.82 12.83
N PRO A 247 -12.01 -18.96 13.85
CA PRO A 247 -12.92 -17.86 14.21
C PRO A 247 -12.95 -16.76 13.12
N VAL A 248 -13.99 -15.91 13.16
CA VAL A 248 -14.16 -14.81 12.20
C VAL A 248 -13.19 -13.68 12.54
N VAL A 249 -12.05 -13.65 11.85
CA VAL A 249 -10.93 -12.73 12.11
C VAL A 249 -10.45 -12.08 10.82
N GLY A 250 -10.27 -10.76 10.83
CA GLY A 250 -9.63 -10.01 9.77
C GLY A 250 -8.16 -9.73 10.08
N PHE A 251 -7.30 -9.90 9.07
CA PHE A 251 -5.91 -9.47 9.06
C PHE A 251 -5.72 -8.45 7.95
N TRP A 252 -5.26 -7.25 8.28
CA TRP A 252 -5.19 -6.11 7.36
C TRP A 252 -3.83 -5.45 7.37
N ILE A 253 -3.36 -5.02 6.20
CA ILE A 253 -2.24 -4.10 6.05
C ILE A 253 -2.85 -2.71 5.76
N ILE A 254 -2.58 -1.75 6.65
CA ILE A 254 -3.01 -0.36 6.52
C ILE A 254 -1.78 0.53 6.31
N SER A 255 -1.72 1.22 5.18
CA SER A 255 -0.64 2.16 4.84
C SER A 255 -1.22 3.55 4.62
N PRO A 256 -1.18 4.47 5.62
CA PRO A 256 -1.79 5.80 5.51
C PRO A 256 -1.01 6.74 4.58
N SER A 257 0.22 6.36 4.20
CA SER A 257 1.07 7.16 3.33
C SER A 257 1.76 6.31 2.28
N ASN A 258 1.99 6.94 1.13
CA ASN A 258 2.72 6.43 -0.01
C ASN A 258 4.12 7.04 -0.14
N GLU A 259 4.58 7.84 0.84
CA GLU A 259 5.77 8.71 0.66
C GLU A 259 7.04 7.96 0.22
N PHE A 260 7.16 6.71 0.63
CA PHE A 260 8.33 5.87 0.38
C PHE A 260 8.21 5.03 -0.91
N ARG A 261 7.02 4.96 -1.53
CA ARG A 261 6.79 4.17 -2.75
C ARG A 261 7.36 4.89 -3.98
N THR A 262 7.49 4.14 -5.07
CA THR A 262 8.09 4.60 -6.33
C THR A 262 7.09 4.63 -7.46
N GLY A 263 7.35 5.47 -8.47
CA GLY A 263 6.56 5.58 -9.71
C GLY A 263 5.22 6.29 -9.61
N GLY A 264 5.03 7.10 -8.56
CA GLY A 264 3.85 7.92 -8.37
C GLY A 264 2.52 7.16 -8.19
N PRO A 265 1.37 7.84 -8.35
CA PRO A 265 0.07 7.37 -7.84
C PRO A 265 -0.49 6.18 -8.62
N VAL A 266 -0.24 6.13 -9.93
CA VAL A 266 -0.82 5.11 -10.85
C VAL A 266 0.05 3.87 -11.01
N LYS A 267 1.27 3.83 -10.44
CA LYS A 267 2.09 2.61 -10.50
C LYS A 267 1.42 1.50 -9.70
N GLN A 268 1.26 0.35 -10.32
CA GLN A 268 0.66 -0.83 -9.71
C GLN A 268 1.66 -1.64 -8.87
N GLN A 269 1.14 -2.24 -7.80
CA GLN A 269 1.87 -3.11 -6.86
C GLN A 269 1.00 -4.31 -6.47
N LEU A 270 1.63 -5.44 -6.17
CA LEU A 270 0.97 -6.65 -5.69
C LEU A 270 0.47 -6.46 -4.25
N THR A 271 -0.78 -6.82 -3.95
CA THR A 271 -1.35 -6.74 -2.58
C THR A 271 -1.39 -8.11 -1.90
N CYS A 272 -2.27 -9.00 -2.35
CA CYS A 272 -2.47 -10.35 -1.84
C CYS A 272 -2.30 -11.39 -2.95
N HIS A 273 -2.06 -12.66 -2.61
CA HIS A 273 -2.16 -13.78 -3.57
C HIS A 273 -2.38 -15.11 -2.84
N VAL A 274 -2.63 -16.17 -3.62
CA VAL A 274 -2.85 -17.55 -3.13
C VAL A 274 -1.81 -17.97 -2.08
N GLY A 275 -2.28 -18.70 -1.06
CA GLY A 275 -1.49 -19.10 0.12
C GLY A 275 -1.55 -18.07 1.22
N PRO A 276 -2.77 -17.77 1.69
CA PRO A 276 -3.27 -16.46 2.11
C PRO A 276 -2.15 -15.48 2.45
N THR A 277 -1.58 -14.90 1.39
CA THR A 277 -0.40 -14.05 1.49
C THR A 277 -0.84 -12.60 1.43
N ALA A 278 -0.38 -11.80 2.38
CA ALA A 278 -0.50 -10.34 2.35
C ALA A 278 0.89 -9.72 2.19
N LEU A 279 1.03 -8.82 1.22
CA LEU A 279 2.28 -8.14 0.90
C LEU A 279 2.17 -6.66 1.27
N ASN A 280 3.24 -6.04 1.74
CA ASN A 280 3.40 -4.60 1.66
C ASN A 280 4.60 -4.30 0.78
N MET A 281 4.33 -3.93 -0.47
CA MET A 281 5.36 -3.60 -1.44
C MET A 281 5.93 -2.21 -1.15
N PHE A 282 7.25 -2.15 -0.94
CA PHE A 282 7.95 -0.87 -0.80
C PHE A 282 8.41 -0.38 -2.17
N ILE A 283 9.12 -1.24 -2.90
CA ILE A 283 9.62 -0.98 -4.25
C ILE A 283 9.52 -2.26 -5.07
N SER A 284 9.28 -2.13 -6.38
CA SER A 284 9.36 -3.23 -7.32
C SER A 284 9.48 -2.76 -8.76
N ALA A 285 10.14 -3.56 -9.59
CA ALA A 285 10.16 -3.39 -11.05
C ALA A 285 8.83 -3.75 -11.75
N HIS A 286 7.84 -4.29 -11.04
CA HIS A 286 6.55 -4.64 -11.63
C HIS A 286 5.89 -3.40 -12.27
N TYR A 287 5.38 -3.56 -13.49
CA TYR A 287 4.67 -2.52 -14.27
C TYR A 287 5.50 -1.30 -14.70
N ALA A 288 6.79 -1.22 -14.36
CA ALA A 288 7.68 -0.12 -14.77
C ALA A 288 9.00 -0.60 -15.40
N GLY A 289 9.33 -1.90 -15.29
CA GLY A 289 10.53 -2.47 -15.90
C GLY A 289 11.81 -2.10 -15.16
N ARG A 290 12.95 -2.18 -15.86
CA ARG A 290 14.28 -1.99 -15.25
C ARG A 290 14.59 -0.55 -14.90
N GLU A 291 13.92 0.42 -15.51
CA GLU A 291 14.20 1.85 -15.31
C GLU A 291 13.91 2.32 -13.88
N ILE A 292 12.98 1.65 -13.18
CA ILE A 292 12.65 1.97 -11.79
C ILE A 292 13.54 1.22 -10.77
N VAL A 293 14.44 0.35 -11.23
CA VAL A 293 15.34 -0.40 -10.33
C VAL A 293 16.31 0.59 -9.71
N MET A 294 16.42 0.53 -8.39
CA MET A 294 17.24 1.45 -7.61
C MET A 294 18.71 1.03 -7.67
N GLY A 295 19.50 1.67 -8.52
CA GLY A 295 20.93 1.39 -8.68
C GLY A 295 21.82 2.36 -7.90
N PHE A 296 22.84 1.84 -7.23
CA PHE A 296 23.83 2.59 -6.47
C PHE A 296 25.21 2.45 -7.10
N ALA A 297 25.91 3.56 -7.26
CA ALA A 297 27.32 3.56 -7.63
C ALA A 297 28.21 3.18 -6.44
N ASP A 298 29.45 2.77 -6.72
CA ASP A 298 30.44 2.54 -5.67
C ASP A 298 30.61 3.78 -4.78
N GLY A 299 30.43 3.57 -3.49
CA GLY A 299 30.54 4.59 -2.46
C GLY A 299 29.39 5.59 -2.37
N GLU A 300 28.31 5.43 -3.15
CA GLU A 300 27.16 6.35 -3.14
C GLU A 300 26.34 6.23 -1.84
N PRO A 301 26.30 7.24 -0.96
CA PRO A 301 25.52 7.14 0.26
C PRO A 301 24.02 7.27 0.00
N TRP A 302 23.20 6.49 0.71
CA TRP A 302 21.75 6.59 0.63
C TRP A 302 21.06 6.08 1.89
N LYS A 303 19.96 6.72 2.29
CA LYS A 303 19.18 6.29 3.43
C LYS A 303 17.70 6.55 3.21
N LYS A 304 16.84 5.58 3.53
CA LYS A 304 15.38 5.71 3.36
C LYS A 304 14.61 4.93 4.42
N VAL A 305 13.49 5.49 4.84
CA VAL A 305 12.50 4.86 5.71
C VAL A 305 11.34 4.35 4.88
N PHE A 306 10.93 3.11 5.12
CA PHE A 306 9.77 2.47 4.53
C PHE A 306 8.71 2.23 5.62
N GLY A 307 7.53 2.83 5.46
CA GLY A 307 6.48 2.89 6.49
C GLY A 307 6.53 4.20 7.32
N PRO A 308 5.96 4.21 8.55
CA PRO A 308 5.27 3.10 9.20
C PRO A 308 3.92 2.74 8.58
N PHE A 309 3.63 1.44 8.57
CA PHE A 309 2.32 0.88 8.25
C PHE A 309 1.80 0.08 9.46
N LEU A 310 0.50 -0.16 9.52
CA LEU A 310 -0.16 -0.89 10.59
C LEU A 310 -0.59 -2.28 10.09
N VAL A 311 -0.19 -3.32 10.79
CA VAL A 311 -0.88 -4.61 10.75
C VAL A 311 -2.06 -4.52 11.70
N TYR A 312 -3.27 -4.41 11.16
CA TYR A 312 -4.51 -4.25 11.93
C TYR A 312 -5.30 -5.56 11.98
N LEU A 313 -5.86 -5.85 13.15
CA LEU A 313 -6.62 -7.05 13.44
C LEU A 313 -8.00 -6.65 13.95
N ASN A 314 -9.04 -7.32 13.45
CA ASN A 314 -10.39 -7.21 14.00
C ASN A 314 -11.08 -8.57 13.95
N SER A 315 -12.19 -8.70 14.67
CA SER A 315 -12.92 -9.95 14.75
C SER A 315 -14.41 -9.70 14.90
N ASN A 316 -15.18 -10.71 14.52
CA ASN A 316 -16.61 -10.74 14.66
C ASN A 316 -17.04 -12.04 15.37
N PRO A 317 -18.25 -12.09 15.94
CA PRO A 317 -18.81 -13.36 16.42
C PRO A 317 -18.95 -14.35 15.25
N PRO A 318 -19.09 -15.67 15.50
CA PRO A 318 -19.12 -16.70 14.44
C PRO A 318 -20.22 -16.50 13.36
N GLN A 319 -21.28 -15.77 13.68
CA GLN A 319 -22.38 -15.42 12.77
C GLN A 319 -22.32 -13.96 12.26
N GLY A 320 -21.25 -13.23 12.56
CA GLY A 320 -21.05 -11.86 12.08
C GLY A 320 -20.71 -11.81 10.59
N LEU A 321 -20.92 -10.65 9.97
CA LEU A 321 -20.73 -10.48 8.53
C LEU A 321 -19.27 -10.16 8.21
N TYR A 322 -18.71 -10.76 7.16
CA TYR A 322 -17.35 -10.43 6.70
C TYR A 322 -17.21 -8.98 6.22
N SER A 323 -18.29 -8.41 5.69
CA SER A 323 -18.31 -7.01 5.26
C SER A 323 -18.12 -6.03 6.41
N GLU A 324 -18.50 -6.40 7.63
CA GLU A 324 -18.29 -5.55 8.81
C GLU A 324 -16.80 -5.46 9.17
N LEU A 325 -16.03 -6.54 9.02
CA LEU A 325 -14.57 -6.52 9.24
C LEU A 325 -13.87 -5.58 8.24
N TRP A 326 -14.28 -5.61 6.97
CA TRP A 326 -13.74 -4.70 5.95
C TRP A 326 -14.10 -3.25 6.26
N GLN A 327 -15.38 -2.96 6.53
CA GLN A 327 -15.84 -1.61 6.86
C GLN A 327 -15.14 -1.05 8.10
N ASP A 328 -14.86 -1.89 9.07
CA ASP A 328 -14.12 -1.54 10.27
C ASP A 328 -12.65 -1.23 9.97
N ALA A 329 -11.97 -2.06 9.18
CA ALA A 329 -10.62 -1.76 8.71
C ALA A 329 -10.57 -0.48 7.86
N SER A 330 -11.61 -0.20 7.05
CA SER A 330 -11.74 1.06 6.31
C SER A 330 -11.89 2.26 7.24
N ARG A 331 -12.64 2.14 8.34
CA ARG A 331 -12.70 3.19 9.37
C ARG A 331 -11.35 3.39 10.05
N GLN A 332 -10.63 2.31 10.36
CA GLN A 332 -9.29 2.39 10.93
C GLN A 332 -8.32 3.10 9.98
N LEU A 333 -8.36 2.84 8.67
CA LEU A 333 -7.56 3.55 7.68
C LEU A 333 -7.79 5.08 7.76
N LEU A 334 -9.03 5.54 7.94
CA LEU A 334 -9.31 6.98 8.08
C LEU A 334 -8.71 7.57 9.36
N ILE A 335 -8.66 6.80 10.45
CA ILE A 335 -8.01 7.19 11.71
C ILE A 335 -6.50 7.30 11.48
N GLU A 336 -5.88 6.27 10.92
CA GLU A 336 -4.43 6.27 10.63
C GLU A 336 -4.04 7.39 9.67
N SER A 337 -4.85 7.66 8.64
CA SER A 337 -4.59 8.74 7.67
C SER A 337 -4.61 10.13 8.31
N ARG A 338 -5.48 10.37 9.31
CA ARG A 338 -5.53 11.64 10.05
C ARG A 338 -4.41 11.79 11.06
N ASN A 339 -3.96 10.67 11.64
CA ASN A 339 -2.91 10.65 12.65
C ASN A 339 -1.50 10.62 12.05
N TRP A 340 -1.38 10.33 10.76
CA TRP A 340 -0.11 10.35 10.05
C TRP A 340 0.33 11.81 9.76
N PRO A 341 1.63 12.15 9.89
CA PRO A 341 2.75 11.35 10.38
C PRO A 341 2.69 11.09 11.89
N TYR A 342 2.98 9.84 12.27
CA TYR A 342 2.95 9.43 13.68
C TYR A 342 4.01 10.14 14.51
N ASN A 343 3.65 10.55 15.73
CA ASN A 343 4.55 11.19 16.69
C ASN A 343 5.15 10.22 17.72
N PHE A 344 4.76 8.95 17.68
CA PHE A 344 5.20 7.92 18.63
C PHE A 344 6.41 7.10 18.13
N ALA A 345 6.75 7.19 16.84
CA ALA A 345 7.95 6.55 16.30
C ALA A 345 9.17 7.37 16.72
N THR A 346 10.18 6.71 17.29
CA THR A 346 11.31 7.42 17.94
C THR A 346 12.52 7.66 17.04
N SER A 347 12.54 7.13 15.82
CA SER A 347 13.67 7.32 14.90
C SER A 347 13.73 8.73 14.32
N ASP A 348 14.89 9.39 14.42
CA ASP A 348 15.17 10.68 13.78
C ASP A 348 15.06 10.64 12.25
N ASP A 349 15.16 9.45 11.63
CA ASP A 349 14.98 9.26 10.19
C ASP A 349 13.51 9.38 9.76
N PHE A 350 12.58 9.33 10.72
CA PHE A 350 11.15 9.55 10.51
C PHE A 350 10.74 10.90 11.12
N PRO A 351 10.82 12.00 10.36
CA PRO A 351 10.54 13.32 10.89
C PRO A 351 9.06 13.44 11.32
N ALA A 352 8.83 14.06 12.47
CA ALA A 352 7.50 14.37 12.96
C ALA A 352 6.78 15.39 12.07
N SER A 353 5.45 15.54 12.23
CA SER A 353 4.66 16.49 11.43
C SER A 353 5.19 17.93 11.51
N SER A 354 5.65 18.40 12.69
CA SER A 354 6.24 19.74 12.85
C SER A 354 7.57 19.94 12.14
N GLN A 355 8.25 18.85 11.77
CA GLN A 355 9.52 18.87 11.01
C GLN A 355 9.28 18.73 9.51
N ARG A 356 8.03 18.71 9.06
CA ARG A 356 7.61 18.61 7.67
C ARG A 356 6.95 19.92 7.24
N GLY A 357 6.91 20.16 5.94
CA GLY A 357 6.30 21.35 5.36
C GLY A 357 5.03 21.05 4.58
N THR A 358 4.39 22.10 4.09
CA THR A 358 3.21 22.05 3.22
C THR A 358 3.48 22.85 1.96
N VAL A 359 2.99 22.37 0.82
CA VAL A 359 3.03 23.08 -0.46
C VAL A 359 1.60 23.31 -0.96
N THR A 360 1.29 24.54 -1.35
CA THR A 360 -0.01 24.92 -1.92
C THR A 360 0.18 25.65 -3.25
N GLY A 361 -0.86 25.61 -4.08
CA GLY A 361 -0.92 26.39 -5.29
C GLY A 361 -2.21 26.13 -6.05
N GLN A 362 -2.29 26.68 -7.25
CA GLN A 362 -3.35 26.44 -8.21
C GLN A 362 -2.73 26.10 -9.56
N LEU A 363 -3.20 25.05 -10.23
CA LEU A 363 -2.81 24.75 -11.59
C LEU A 363 -3.92 25.17 -12.56
N LEU A 364 -3.53 25.91 -13.61
CA LEU A 364 -4.37 26.28 -14.74
C LEU A 364 -3.81 25.65 -16.01
N ILE A 365 -4.67 25.32 -16.97
CA ILE A 365 -4.31 24.86 -18.30
C ILE A 365 -4.45 26.04 -19.26
N ARG A 366 -3.42 26.26 -20.07
CA ARG A 366 -3.45 27.16 -21.21
C ARG A 366 -3.36 26.35 -22.50
N ASP A 367 -4.52 26.11 -23.09
CA ASP A 367 -4.64 25.47 -24.40
C ASP A 367 -5.53 26.34 -25.29
N ARG A 368 -4.88 27.22 -26.08
CA ARG A 368 -5.57 28.20 -26.93
C ARG A 368 -6.36 27.59 -28.08
N TYR A 369 -6.15 26.31 -28.37
CA TYR A 369 -6.97 25.58 -29.34
C TYR A 369 -8.26 25.02 -28.74
N VAL A 370 -8.40 25.06 -27.41
CA VAL A 370 -9.59 24.60 -26.67
C VAL A 370 -10.33 25.79 -26.05
N ASN A 371 -9.60 26.74 -25.45
CA ASN A 371 -10.18 27.93 -24.80
C ASN A 371 -9.24 29.14 -24.90
N GLU A 372 -9.79 30.31 -25.21
CA GLU A 372 -9.02 31.57 -25.25
C GLU A 372 -8.49 31.98 -23.87
N ASN A 373 -9.17 31.58 -22.79
CA ASN A 373 -8.77 31.85 -21.41
C ASN A 373 -8.05 30.66 -20.78
N ASP A 374 -7.27 30.93 -19.74
CA ASP A 374 -6.69 29.87 -18.92
C ASP A 374 -7.82 29.20 -18.11
N ILE A 375 -7.89 27.87 -18.14
CA ILE A 375 -8.95 27.09 -17.49
C ILE A 375 -8.40 26.39 -16.23
N PRO A 376 -9.18 26.26 -15.15
CA PRO A 376 -8.75 25.47 -13.99
C PRO A 376 -8.39 24.02 -14.36
N ALA A 377 -7.24 23.54 -13.88
CA ALA A 377 -6.83 22.15 -14.03
C ALA A 377 -7.54 21.27 -12.99
N GLY A 378 -8.87 21.18 -13.10
CA GLY A 378 -9.68 20.34 -12.23
C GLY A 378 -9.21 18.89 -12.27
N THR A 379 -9.19 18.22 -11.10
CA THR A 379 -8.77 16.81 -10.94
C THR A 379 -7.32 16.48 -11.31
N ALA A 380 -6.49 17.49 -11.58
CA ALA A 380 -5.07 17.30 -11.85
C ALA A 380 -4.37 16.51 -10.75
N TYR A 381 -3.52 15.57 -11.14
CA TYR A 381 -2.59 14.93 -10.25
C TYR A 381 -1.35 15.79 -10.13
N LEU A 382 -0.99 16.15 -8.90
CA LEU A 382 0.15 17.00 -8.61
C LEU A 382 1.02 16.34 -7.53
N GLY A 383 2.33 16.36 -7.74
CA GLY A 383 3.24 15.72 -6.81
C GLY A 383 4.65 16.28 -6.78
N LEU A 384 5.29 16.11 -5.62
CA LEU A 384 6.67 16.49 -5.38
C LEU A 384 7.53 15.23 -5.45
N ALA A 385 8.59 15.29 -6.23
CA ALA A 385 9.62 14.25 -6.33
C ALA A 385 11.00 14.88 -6.52
N ALA A 386 12.06 14.07 -6.54
CA ALA A 386 13.41 14.57 -6.77
C ALA A 386 13.48 15.41 -8.06
N PRO A 387 14.27 16.50 -8.08
CA PRO A 387 14.44 17.31 -9.28
C PRO A 387 14.98 16.49 -10.45
N GLY A 388 14.33 16.60 -11.61
CA GLY A 388 14.71 15.93 -12.85
C GLY A 388 13.90 16.44 -14.03
N ASP A 389 13.95 15.75 -15.16
CA ASP A 389 13.23 16.13 -16.38
C ASP A 389 11.70 15.98 -16.25
N VAL A 390 10.96 16.53 -17.20
CA VAL A 390 9.50 16.33 -17.30
C VAL A 390 9.19 14.82 -17.31
N GLY A 391 8.28 14.38 -16.44
CA GLY A 391 7.90 12.96 -16.32
C GLY A 391 8.87 12.06 -15.54
N SER A 392 10.04 12.57 -15.09
CA SER A 392 11.08 11.75 -14.45
C SER A 392 10.65 11.10 -13.11
N TRP A 393 9.60 11.62 -12.48
CA TRP A 393 9.01 11.05 -11.27
C TRP A 393 8.51 9.61 -11.44
N GLN A 394 8.20 9.19 -12.68
CA GLN A 394 7.70 7.84 -12.98
C GLN A 394 8.77 6.75 -12.80
N THR A 395 10.04 7.11 -13.00
CA THR A 395 11.19 6.22 -12.87
C THR A 395 12.06 6.55 -11.67
N GLU A 396 11.80 7.66 -10.97
CA GLU A 396 12.48 7.97 -9.72
C GLU A 396 12.16 6.93 -8.63
N SER A 397 13.22 6.34 -8.08
CA SER A 397 13.17 5.28 -7.08
C SER A 397 13.85 5.63 -5.74
N LYS A 398 14.85 6.52 -5.72
CA LYS A 398 15.73 6.75 -4.54
C LYS A 398 15.11 7.66 -3.48
N GLY A 399 14.47 8.75 -3.90
CA GLY A 399 13.87 9.76 -3.04
C GLY A 399 12.46 9.42 -2.57
N TYR A 400 11.84 10.38 -1.91
CA TYR A 400 10.43 10.32 -1.49
C TYR A 400 9.55 11.01 -2.54
N GLN A 401 8.30 10.58 -2.66
CA GLN A 401 7.32 11.24 -3.51
C GLN A 401 6.03 11.56 -2.73
N PHE A 402 5.42 12.70 -3.02
CA PHE A 402 4.20 13.17 -2.35
C PHE A 402 3.19 13.57 -3.40
N TRP A 403 1.96 13.11 -3.31
CA TRP A 403 0.96 13.30 -4.36
C TRP A 403 -0.38 13.73 -3.79
N THR A 404 -1.09 14.57 -4.53
CA THR A 404 -2.45 15.02 -4.23
C THR A 404 -3.24 15.19 -5.52
N ARG A 405 -4.56 15.39 -5.41
CA ARG A 405 -5.42 15.80 -6.52
C ARG A 405 -5.87 17.25 -6.32
N ALA A 406 -5.90 18.01 -7.40
CA ALA A 406 -6.47 19.34 -7.40
C ALA A 406 -8.01 19.27 -7.27
N ASP A 407 -8.58 20.28 -6.62
CA ASP A 407 -10.02 20.50 -6.60
C ASP A 407 -10.56 20.95 -7.98
N SER A 408 -11.86 21.19 -8.10
CA SER A 408 -12.49 21.64 -9.35
C SER A 408 -12.01 23.00 -9.85
N SER A 409 -11.38 23.80 -8.99
CA SER A 409 -10.80 25.11 -9.29
C SER A 409 -9.28 25.03 -9.52
N GLY A 410 -8.72 23.82 -9.61
CA GLY A 410 -7.29 23.61 -9.82
C GLY A 410 -6.43 23.84 -8.57
N ASN A 411 -7.02 24.13 -7.41
CA ASN A 411 -6.25 24.33 -6.18
C ASN A 411 -5.77 23.00 -5.64
N PHE A 412 -4.54 22.96 -5.13
CA PHE A 412 -3.95 21.78 -4.53
C PHE A 412 -3.24 22.10 -3.21
N LYS A 413 -3.18 21.08 -2.35
CA LYS A 413 -2.45 21.09 -1.09
C LYS A 413 -1.74 19.75 -0.92
N ILE A 414 -0.43 19.80 -0.72
CA ILE A 414 0.41 18.64 -0.39
C ILE A 414 0.96 18.86 1.02
N GLU A 415 0.43 18.11 1.99
CA GLU A 415 0.79 18.23 3.40
C GLU A 415 1.87 17.22 3.80
N ASN A 416 2.50 17.48 4.96
CA ASN A 416 3.44 16.56 5.61
C ASN A 416 4.63 16.14 4.73
N VAL A 417 5.08 17.06 3.87
CA VAL A 417 6.20 16.85 2.95
C VAL A 417 7.51 16.91 3.73
N ARG A 418 8.39 15.93 3.52
CA ARG A 418 9.74 15.96 4.11
C ARG A 418 10.50 17.21 3.65
N VAL A 419 11.37 17.72 4.51
CA VAL A 419 12.26 18.83 4.17
C VAL A 419 13.16 18.43 3.01
N GLY A 420 13.30 19.32 2.03
CA GLY A 420 14.09 19.04 0.84
C GLY A 420 13.82 20.01 -0.30
N ASN A 421 14.56 19.78 -1.39
CA ASN A 421 14.40 20.50 -2.64
C ASN A 421 13.73 19.56 -3.66
N TYR A 422 12.61 19.98 -4.24
CA TYR A 422 11.76 19.13 -5.07
C TYR A 422 11.43 19.82 -6.40
N SER A 423 11.15 19.03 -7.44
CA SER A 423 10.34 19.52 -8.56
C SER A 423 8.87 19.26 -8.27
N LEU A 424 8.00 20.21 -8.60
CA LEU A 424 6.56 19.96 -8.69
C LEU A 424 6.23 19.42 -10.08
N TYR A 425 5.67 18.23 -10.11
CA TYR A 425 5.20 17.54 -11.31
C TYR A 425 3.67 17.47 -11.30
N GLY A 426 3.09 17.26 -12.48
CA GLY A 426 1.69 16.90 -12.56
C GLY A 426 1.27 16.40 -13.92
N TRP A 427 0.04 15.93 -14.00
CA TRP A 427 -0.65 15.63 -15.24
C TRP A 427 -2.15 15.83 -15.01
N VAL A 428 -2.89 16.14 -16.06
CA VAL A 428 -4.33 16.37 -15.96
C VAL A 428 -5.05 15.38 -16.87
N PRO A 429 -5.91 14.50 -16.32
CA PRO A 429 -6.70 13.59 -17.15
C PRO A 429 -7.40 14.33 -18.30
N GLY A 430 -7.25 13.83 -19.53
CA GLY A 430 -7.81 14.46 -20.73
C GLY A 430 -6.99 15.64 -21.28
N THR A 431 -5.85 15.96 -20.66
CA THR A 431 -4.89 16.94 -21.17
C THR A 431 -3.58 16.26 -21.55
N LEU A 432 -3.10 16.59 -22.74
CA LEU A 432 -1.87 16.03 -23.30
C LEU A 432 -0.65 16.37 -22.46
N GLY A 433 0.20 15.38 -22.17
CA GLY A 433 1.56 15.55 -21.66
C GLY A 433 1.68 15.62 -20.13
N ASP A 434 2.91 15.90 -19.69
CA ASP A 434 3.26 16.07 -18.29
C ASP A 434 3.61 17.53 -17.97
N PHE A 435 3.08 18.02 -16.85
CA PHE A 435 3.46 19.28 -16.25
C PHE A 435 4.71 19.11 -15.38
N LYS A 436 5.61 20.10 -15.44
CA LYS A 436 6.68 20.32 -14.46
C LYS A 436 6.80 21.81 -14.21
N HIS A 437 6.81 22.22 -12.94
CA HIS A 437 7.08 23.59 -12.56
C HIS A 437 8.54 23.98 -12.91
N SER A 438 8.74 25.20 -13.41
CA SER A 438 10.04 25.67 -13.89
C SER A 438 11.06 25.87 -12.77
N ALA A 439 10.61 26.27 -11.58
CA ALA A 439 11.44 26.39 -10.40
C ALA A 439 11.33 25.16 -9.50
N ASN A 440 12.40 24.90 -8.74
CA ASN A 440 12.31 23.91 -7.67
C ASN A 440 11.58 24.50 -6.46
N VAL A 441 10.89 23.63 -5.73
CA VAL A 441 10.16 23.94 -4.51
C VAL A 441 11.02 23.53 -3.31
N MET A 442 11.41 24.53 -2.51
CA MET A 442 12.11 24.32 -1.25
C MET A 442 11.11 24.12 -0.12
N VAL A 443 11.10 22.94 0.48
CA VAL A 443 10.26 22.60 1.64
C VAL A 443 11.09 22.74 2.91
N THR A 444 10.61 23.52 3.87
CA THR A 444 11.27 23.80 5.14
C THR A 444 10.48 23.26 6.34
N PRO A 445 11.11 23.01 7.50
CA PRO A 445 10.41 22.47 8.68
C PRO A 445 9.28 23.40 9.12
N GLY A 446 8.05 22.87 9.22
CA GLY A 446 6.85 23.64 9.61
C GLY A 446 6.45 24.74 8.61
N GLY A 447 7.14 24.85 7.48
CA GLY A 447 6.94 25.92 6.51
C GLY A 447 5.77 25.67 5.57
N LEU A 448 5.19 26.75 5.06
CA LEU A 448 4.23 26.77 3.98
C LEU A 448 4.90 27.37 2.73
N ALA A 449 4.98 26.60 1.65
CA ALA A 449 5.42 27.07 0.35
C ALA A 449 4.20 27.34 -0.54
N GLU A 450 3.89 28.62 -0.76
CA GLU A 450 2.77 29.07 -1.57
C GLU A 450 3.24 29.39 -2.99
N LEU A 451 2.85 28.57 -3.97
CA LEU A 451 3.29 28.68 -5.36
C LEU A 451 2.40 29.62 -6.20
N GLY A 452 1.29 30.09 -5.64
CA GLY A 452 0.30 30.90 -6.36
C GLY A 452 -0.33 30.13 -7.52
N SER A 453 -0.74 30.87 -8.56
CA SER A 453 -1.29 30.28 -9.79
C SER A 453 -0.17 29.92 -10.77
N LEU A 454 -0.12 28.65 -11.12
CA LEU A 454 0.79 28.05 -12.09
C LEU A 454 0.03 27.78 -13.38
N VAL A 455 0.70 27.93 -14.51
CA VAL A 455 0.12 27.66 -15.82
C VAL A 455 0.84 26.50 -16.48
N TYR A 456 0.06 25.50 -16.89
CA TYR A 456 0.49 24.40 -17.73
C TYR A 456 0.10 24.68 -19.18
N GLU A 457 1.08 24.72 -20.08
CA GLU A 457 0.88 24.77 -21.53
C GLU A 457 1.10 23.36 -22.10
N PRO A 458 0.03 22.61 -22.44
CA PRO A 458 0.16 21.28 -23.03
C PRO A 458 0.95 21.34 -24.34
N PRO A 459 1.76 20.32 -24.68
CA PRO A 459 2.62 20.31 -25.85
C PRO A 459 1.80 20.07 -27.13
N ARG A 460 1.01 21.06 -27.53
CA ARG A 460 0.12 21.03 -28.68
C ARG A 460 0.63 21.97 -29.76
N SER A 461 0.68 21.49 -31.00
CA SER A 461 1.12 22.27 -32.16
C SER A 461 -0.03 22.88 -32.97
N GLY A 462 -1.25 22.37 -32.82
CA GLY A 462 -2.40 22.78 -33.63
C GLY A 462 -3.75 22.30 -33.06
N PRO A 463 -4.88 22.64 -33.71
CA PRO A 463 -6.18 22.10 -33.35
C PRO A 463 -6.22 20.59 -33.57
N THR A 464 -6.96 19.87 -32.75
CA THR A 464 -7.15 18.42 -32.92
C THR A 464 -8.01 18.15 -34.15
N ILE A 465 -7.48 17.39 -35.12
CA ILE A 465 -8.27 16.94 -36.28
C ILE A 465 -9.01 15.65 -35.92
N TRP A 466 -8.30 14.72 -35.31
CA TRP A 466 -8.87 13.49 -34.75
C TRP A 466 -8.00 12.97 -33.61
N GLU A 467 -8.63 12.19 -32.73
CA GLU A 467 -8.02 11.59 -31.55
C GLU A 467 -8.68 10.22 -31.30
N ILE A 468 -7.86 9.23 -30.98
CA ILE A 468 -8.28 7.92 -30.50
C ILE A 468 -7.73 7.79 -29.10
N GLY A 469 -8.63 7.68 -28.13
CA GLY A 469 -8.23 7.65 -26.73
C GLY A 469 -8.40 9.00 -26.03
N ILE A 470 -8.35 8.99 -24.71
CA ILE A 470 -8.27 10.15 -23.82
C ILE A 470 -6.91 10.04 -23.13
N PRO A 471 -6.09 11.11 -23.06
CA PRO A 471 -4.84 11.11 -22.30
C PRO A 471 -5.13 11.13 -20.80
N ASP A 472 -5.67 10.04 -20.27
CA ASP A 472 -6.03 9.87 -18.86
C ASP A 472 -5.23 8.76 -18.16
N ARG A 473 -4.24 8.18 -18.85
CA ARG A 473 -3.38 7.08 -18.40
C ARG A 473 -4.14 5.79 -18.14
N THR A 474 -5.29 5.60 -18.80
CA THR A 474 -6.10 4.40 -18.69
C THR A 474 -6.42 3.82 -20.06
N ALA A 475 -6.53 2.49 -20.12
CA ALA A 475 -7.05 1.81 -21.30
C ALA A 475 -8.59 1.63 -21.23
N ALA A 476 -9.29 2.36 -20.37
CA ALA A 476 -10.67 2.05 -19.95
C ALA A 476 -11.70 2.19 -21.08
N GLU A 477 -11.47 3.09 -22.03
CA GLU A 477 -12.37 3.31 -23.17
C GLU A 477 -12.17 2.29 -24.30
N PHE A 478 -11.05 1.58 -24.31
CA PHE A 478 -10.71 0.65 -25.39
C PHE A 478 -11.46 -0.67 -25.20
N TYR A 479 -11.92 -1.23 -26.32
CA TYR A 479 -12.57 -2.53 -26.30
C TYR A 479 -11.57 -3.63 -25.91
N VAL A 480 -11.79 -4.24 -24.74
CA VAL A 480 -11.11 -5.46 -24.32
C VAL A 480 -12.00 -6.64 -24.73
N PRO A 481 -11.53 -7.54 -25.62
CA PRO A 481 -12.34 -8.65 -26.07
C PRO A 481 -12.69 -9.60 -24.92
N ASP A 482 -13.88 -10.22 -25.02
CA ASP A 482 -14.30 -11.23 -24.07
C ASP A 482 -13.25 -12.34 -23.95
N SER A 483 -12.91 -12.69 -22.70
CA SER A 483 -12.07 -13.86 -22.43
C SER A 483 -12.73 -15.11 -23.00
N SER A 484 -11.92 -16.08 -23.44
CA SER A 484 -12.43 -17.42 -23.76
C SER A 484 -13.32 -17.94 -22.61
N PRO A 485 -14.52 -18.46 -22.88
CA PRO A 485 -15.41 -19.00 -21.84
C PRO A 485 -14.76 -20.10 -20.98
N LEU A 486 -13.70 -20.74 -21.49
CA LEU A 486 -12.93 -21.77 -20.80
C LEU A 486 -11.88 -21.20 -19.84
N LEU A 487 -11.61 -19.90 -19.87
CA LEU A 487 -10.53 -19.22 -19.14
C LEU A 487 -11.03 -17.97 -18.39
N THR A 488 -12.34 -17.81 -18.22
CA THR A 488 -12.93 -16.62 -17.59
C THR A 488 -12.59 -16.55 -16.09
N ASN A 489 -12.11 -15.39 -15.64
CA ASN A 489 -11.96 -15.07 -14.21
C ASN A 489 -13.18 -14.29 -13.71
N LYS A 490 -13.80 -14.74 -12.62
CA LYS A 490 -15.04 -14.15 -12.10
C LYS A 490 -14.83 -12.92 -11.20
N LEU A 491 -13.60 -12.65 -10.73
CA LEU A 491 -13.29 -11.48 -9.89
C LEU A 491 -13.46 -10.16 -10.64
N LEU A 492 -13.15 -10.14 -11.94
CA LEU A 492 -13.12 -8.93 -12.76
C LEU A 492 -14.42 -8.70 -13.54
N ARG A 493 -15.51 -9.37 -13.16
CA ARG A 493 -16.83 -9.18 -13.77
C ARG A 493 -17.49 -7.91 -13.23
N THR A 494 -17.30 -6.80 -13.92
CA THR A 494 -18.19 -5.62 -13.88
C THR A 494 -19.00 -5.54 -15.17
N ALA A 495 -20.21 -4.99 -15.09
CA ALA A 495 -21.24 -5.05 -16.14
C ALA A 495 -20.75 -4.65 -17.55
N SER A 496 -21.31 -5.31 -18.57
CA SER A 496 -21.01 -5.10 -19.97
C SER A 496 -21.37 -3.68 -20.43
N ASN A 497 -20.38 -2.91 -20.86
CA ASN A 497 -20.60 -1.80 -21.79
C ASN A 497 -20.23 -2.31 -23.18
N ALA A 498 -21.23 -2.46 -24.06
CA ALA A 498 -21.02 -2.78 -25.46
C ALA A 498 -21.09 -1.50 -26.27
N LEU A 499 -19.99 -1.15 -26.94
CA LEU A 499 -20.00 -0.17 -28.02
C LEU A 499 -19.44 -0.84 -29.28
N SER A 500 -20.26 -0.89 -30.34
CA SER A 500 -19.90 -1.49 -31.63
C SER A 500 -19.56 -0.39 -32.63
N LEU A 501 -18.38 -0.48 -33.24
CA LEU A 501 -18.03 0.28 -34.45
C LEU A 501 -17.33 -0.65 -35.44
N THR A 502 -17.83 -0.68 -36.68
CA THR A 502 -17.28 -1.47 -37.80
C THR A 502 -16.47 -0.58 -38.72
N GLN A 503 -15.24 -1.00 -39.07
CA GLN A 503 -14.60 -0.56 -40.32
C GLN A 503 -13.66 -1.64 -40.91
N SER A 504 -13.53 -1.64 -42.23
CA SER A 504 -13.04 -2.73 -43.09
C SER A 504 -11.57 -3.12 -42.95
N ARG A 505 -11.30 -4.43 -43.16
CA ARG A 505 -10.00 -5.14 -43.15
C ARG A 505 -8.78 -4.31 -43.57
N ALA A 506 -7.72 -4.36 -42.75
CA ALA A 506 -6.36 -3.95 -43.13
C ALA A 506 -5.37 -5.14 -42.98
N GLN A 507 -4.39 -5.23 -43.88
CA GLN A 507 -3.34 -6.27 -43.93
C GLN A 507 -1.91 -5.69 -43.76
N THR A 508 -1.71 -4.53 -43.13
CA THR A 508 -0.40 -3.83 -43.06
C THR A 508 -0.13 -3.15 -41.70
N PRO A 509 1.06 -2.53 -41.48
CA PRO A 509 2.16 -2.96 -40.62
C PRO A 509 2.04 -2.61 -39.12
N PHE A 510 0.94 -2.00 -38.69
CA PHE A 510 0.78 -1.53 -37.30
C PHE A 510 -0.06 -2.48 -36.46
N GLN A 511 0.40 -3.72 -36.31
CA GLN A 511 -0.26 -4.71 -35.48
C GLN A 511 0.42 -4.78 -34.10
N GLY A 512 -0.28 -4.32 -33.06
CA GLY A 512 0.11 -4.53 -31.66
C GLY A 512 0.80 -3.36 -30.97
N VAL A 513 0.28 -2.14 -31.07
CA VAL A 513 0.74 -1.02 -30.23
C VAL A 513 -0.34 -0.65 -29.22
N MET A 514 -0.04 -0.83 -27.94
CA MET A 514 -0.86 -0.31 -26.84
C MET A 514 -0.33 1.09 -26.49
N TYR A 515 -1.12 2.11 -26.80
CA TYR A 515 -0.92 3.48 -26.37
C TYR A 515 -2.11 3.90 -25.49
N ASP A 516 -1.89 4.89 -24.63
CA ASP A 516 -2.94 5.58 -23.89
C ASP A 516 -3.89 6.34 -24.86
N TYR A 517 -3.31 7.01 -25.86
CA TYR A 517 -4.05 7.66 -26.96
C TYR A 517 -3.16 7.80 -28.22
N ILE A 518 -3.78 8.06 -29.36
CA ILE A 518 -3.15 8.44 -30.63
C ILE A 518 -3.87 9.68 -31.16
N ARG A 519 -3.12 10.73 -31.51
CA ARG A 519 -3.71 12.01 -31.97
C ARG A 519 -3.06 12.51 -33.26
N LEU A 520 -3.87 13.10 -34.14
CA LEU A 520 -3.41 13.95 -35.24
C LEU A 520 -3.77 15.42 -34.98
N GLU A 521 -2.76 16.26 -35.00
CA GLU A 521 -2.90 17.71 -34.89
C GLU A 521 -2.84 18.37 -36.27
N GLY A 522 -3.65 19.40 -36.46
CA GLY A 522 -3.66 20.20 -37.67
C GLY A 522 -2.48 21.17 -37.74
N HIS A 523 -2.33 21.81 -38.90
CA HIS A 523 -1.35 22.88 -39.06
C HIS A 523 -1.72 24.04 -38.11
N PRO A 524 -0.75 24.65 -37.39
CA PRO A 524 -1.01 25.89 -36.67
C PRO A 524 -1.44 26.96 -37.69
N ASP A 525 -2.67 27.45 -37.62
CA ASP A 525 -3.10 28.50 -38.53
C ASP A 525 -2.22 29.74 -38.35
N ARG A 526 -1.58 30.20 -39.43
CA ARG A 526 -0.97 31.53 -39.48
C ARG A 526 -2.07 32.55 -39.77
N SER A 527 -2.80 32.98 -38.75
CA SER A 527 -3.64 34.18 -38.86
C SER A 527 -3.73 34.95 -37.55
N SER A 528 -2.98 36.06 -37.55
CA SER A 528 -3.05 37.30 -36.76
C SER A 528 -3.06 37.23 -35.24
#